data_AF-A0A257GXH1-F1
#
_entry.id   AF-A0A257GXH1-F1
#
_cell.length_a   1.000
_cell.length_b   1.000
_cell.length_c   1.000
_cell.angle_alpha   90.00
_cell.angle_beta   90.00
_cell.angle_gamma   90.00
#
_symmetry.space_group_name_H-M   'P 1'
#
loop_
_entity.id
_entity.type
_entity.pdbx_description
1 polymer ?
#
loop_
_entity_poly.entity_id
_entity_poly.type
_entity_poly.pdbx_seq_one_letter_code
_entity_poly.pdbx_strand_id
1 'polypeptide(L)'
;MTSPSENNEKQANSQRETQDFSGHTPMMQQYLGLKAEYPGTLLFYRMGDFYEMFYADAEKAAALLDITLTTRGQSAGQPISMAGVP
;
A
#
# COMPACT_ATOMS: atom_id res chain seq x y z
N MET A 1 -27.10 -9.51 44.41
CA MET A 1 -26.42 -10.62 43.70
C MET A 1 -26.78 -10.46 42.23
N THR A 2 -26.09 -9.54 41.55
CA THR A 2 -26.39 -9.16 40.16
C THR A 2 -25.46 -9.96 39.26
N SER A 3 -26.02 -10.93 38.55
CA SER A 3 -25.34 -11.67 37.48
C SER A 3 -25.15 -10.73 36.27
N PRO A 4 -23.92 -10.53 35.76
CA PRO A 4 -23.68 -9.80 34.54
C PRO A 4 -23.17 -10.75 33.46
N SER A 5 -24.02 -11.20 32.54
CA SER A 5 -23.59 -11.98 31.36
C SER A 5 -24.64 -11.89 30.26
N GLU A 6 -24.68 -10.75 29.57
CA GLU A 6 -25.51 -10.60 28.35
C GLU A 6 -24.97 -9.51 27.39
N ASN A 7 -23.66 -9.30 27.33
CA ASN A 7 -23.05 -8.27 26.47
C ASN A 7 -21.87 -8.79 25.63
N ASN A 8 -21.99 -9.93 24.95
CA ASN A 8 -20.89 -10.39 24.10
C ASN A 8 -21.29 -11.16 22.83
N GLU A 9 -22.10 -10.58 21.95
CA GLU A 9 -22.33 -11.14 20.60
C GLU A 9 -22.38 -10.11 19.46
N LYS A 10 -22.14 -8.81 19.68
CA LYS A 10 -22.24 -7.76 18.64
C LYS A 10 -20.94 -7.08 18.21
N GLN A 11 -19.79 -7.73 18.40
CA GLN A 11 -18.49 -7.14 18.03
C GLN A 11 -17.60 -8.12 17.26
N ALA A 12 -18.15 -8.81 16.26
CA ALA A 12 -17.36 -9.66 15.38
C ALA A 12 -17.79 -9.49 13.92
N ASN A 13 -17.64 -8.29 13.34
CA ASN A 13 -17.27 -8.14 11.91
C ASN A 13 -16.92 -6.71 11.41
N SER A 14 -16.40 -5.80 12.25
CA SER A 14 -16.19 -4.40 11.84
C SER A 14 -14.78 -4.07 11.32
N GLN A 15 -13.99 -5.06 10.89
CA GLN A 15 -12.64 -4.86 10.36
C GLN A 15 -12.55 -5.11 8.85
N ARG A 16 -13.49 -4.56 8.07
CA ARG A 16 -13.14 -4.14 6.71
C ARG A 16 -12.80 -2.67 6.81
N GLU A 17 -11.55 -2.37 7.14
CA GLU A 17 -11.03 -1.02 7.01
C GLU A 17 -11.17 -0.64 5.53
N THR A 18 -12.17 0.17 5.22
CA THR A 18 -12.23 0.93 3.98
C THR A 18 -10.99 1.81 3.96
N GLN A 19 -9.92 1.34 3.32
CA GLN A 19 -8.74 2.16 3.06
C GLN A 19 -9.16 3.31 2.17
N ASP A 20 -9.29 4.50 2.75
CA ASP A 20 -9.61 5.72 2.04
C ASP A 20 -8.36 6.24 1.33
N PHE A 21 -8.30 6.04 0.02
CA PHE A 21 -7.18 6.48 -0.81
C PHE A 21 -7.40 7.86 -1.44
N SER A 22 -8.49 8.58 -1.11
CA SER A 22 -8.88 9.84 -1.77
C SER A 22 -7.79 10.93 -1.74
N GLY A 23 -6.90 10.93 -0.74
CA GLY A 23 -5.76 11.85 -0.63
C GLY A 23 -4.56 11.55 -1.55
N HIS A 24 -4.60 10.44 -2.28
CA HIS A 24 -3.55 10.06 -3.22
C HIS A 24 -3.89 10.45 -4.66
N THR A 25 -2.87 10.59 -5.51
CA THR A 25 -3.11 10.79 -6.95
C THR A 25 -3.89 9.60 -7.53
N PRO A 26 -4.69 9.77 -8.60
CA PRO A 26 -5.49 8.69 -9.17
C PRO A 26 -4.67 7.43 -9.52
N MET A 27 -3.42 7.60 -9.94
CA MET A 27 -2.51 6.49 -10.22
C MET A 27 -2.10 5.74 -8.94
N MET A 28 -1.78 6.47 -7.87
CA MET A 28 -1.46 5.87 -6.57
C MET A 28 -2.65 5.17 -5.92
N GLN A 29 -3.87 5.67 -6.11
CA GLN A 29 -5.08 4.99 -5.63
C GLN A 29 -5.21 3.59 -6.25
N GLN A 30 -4.97 3.47 -7.56
CA GLN A 30 -4.98 2.18 -8.24
C GLN A 30 -3.86 1.26 -7.76
N TYR A 31 -2.64 1.79 -7.65
CA TYR A 31 -1.50 1.02 -7.13
C TYR A 31 -1.77 0.48 -5.72
N LEU A 32 -2.25 1.32 -4.81
CA LEU A 32 -2.53 0.91 -3.42
C LEU A 32 -3.69 -0.09 -3.33
N GLY A 33 -4.71 0.06 -4.16
CA GLY A 33 -5.80 -0.93 -4.28
C GLY A 33 -5.28 -2.31 -4.68
N LEU A 34 -4.47 -2.38 -5.75
CA LEU A 34 -3.84 -3.63 -6.19
C LEU A 34 -2.89 -4.19 -5.13
N LYS A 35 -2.13 -3.32 -4.45
CA LYS A 35 -1.21 -3.73 -3.40
C LYS A 35 -1.91 -4.29 -2.18
N ALA A 36 -3.12 -3.80 -1.85
CA ALA A 36 -3.92 -4.33 -0.75
C ALA A 36 -4.36 -5.79 -0.99
N GLU A 37 -4.51 -6.21 -2.25
CA GLU A 37 -4.76 -7.61 -2.62
C GLU A 37 -3.51 -8.50 -2.49
N TYR A 38 -2.30 -7.90 -2.58
CA TYR A 38 -1.02 -8.60 -2.53
C TYR A 38 -0.02 -7.97 -1.53
N PRO A 39 -0.33 -7.91 -0.22
CA PRO A 39 0.45 -7.15 0.76
C PRO A 39 1.87 -7.70 0.98
N GLY A 40 2.10 -9.00 0.72
CA GLY A 40 3.38 -9.68 0.95
C GLY A 40 4.31 -9.77 -0.27
N THR A 41 3.86 -9.34 -1.45
CA THR A 41 4.58 -9.56 -2.72
C THR A 41 5.02 -8.23 -3.31
N LEU A 42 6.19 -8.17 -3.96
CA LEU A 42 6.58 -6.98 -4.72
C LEU A 42 5.64 -6.78 -5.90
N LEU A 43 5.03 -5.60 -6.02
CA LEU A 43 4.14 -5.26 -7.12
C LEU A 43 4.88 -4.45 -8.19
N PHE A 44 5.11 -5.07 -9.34
CA PHE A 44 5.70 -4.41 -10.50
C PHE A 44 4.60 -3.68 -11.27
N TYR A 45 4.50 -2.37 -11.05
CA TYR A 45 3.50 -1.54 -11.69
C TYR A 45 4.02 -0.98 -13.01
N ARG A 46 3.37 -1.36 -14.12
CA ARG A 46 3.82 -0.94 -15.45
C ARG A 46 3.49 0.53 -15.70
N MET A 47 4.51 1.33 -15.99
CA MET A 47 4.41 2.73 -16.36
C MET A 47 5.18 2.97 -17.67
N GLY A 48 4.48 2.86 -18.79
CA GLY A 48 5.10 2.92 -20.12
C GLY A 48 5.99 1.69 -20.37
N ASP A 49 7.28 1.97 -20.58
CA ASP A 49 8.32 0.97 -20.83
C ASP A 49 9.04 0.51 -19.56
N PHE A 50 8.64 1.01 -18.39
CA PHE A 50 9.26 0.63 -17.11
C PHE A 50 8.26 -0.11 -16.22
N TYR A 51 8.80 -1.01 -15.39
CA TYR A 51 8.12 -1.52 -14.21
C TYR A 51 8.63 -0.78 -12.99
N GLU A 52 7.74 -0.01 -12.36
CA GLU A 52 8.02 0.77 -11.17
C GLU A 52 7.39 0.14 -9.93
N MET A 53 8.09 0.28 -8.80
CA MET A 53 7.65 -0.10 -7.47
C MET A 53 7.68 1.14 -6.58
N PHE A 54 6.74 1.23 -5.64
CA PHE A 54 6.58 2.41 -4.79
C PHE A 54 6.63 2.08 -3.29
N TYR A 55 7.01 3.08 -2.48
CA TYR A 55 7.10 3.00 -1.01
C TYR A 55 8.02 1.87 -0.54
N ALA A 56 7.55 1.02 0.39
CA ALA A 56 8.34 -0.08 0.94
C ALA A 56 8.77 -1.12 -0.10
N ASP A 57 8.01 -1.27 -1.20
CA ASP A 57 8.40 -2.17 -2.29
C ASP A 57 9.60 -1.61 -3.05
N ALA A 58 9.67 -0.28 -3.22
CA ALA A 58 10.82 0.38 -3.85
C ALA A 58 12.10 0.16 -3.05
N GLU A 59 12.04 0.33 -1.72
CA GLU A 59 13.19 0.14 -0.83
C GLU A 59 13.68 -1.30 -0.83
N LYS A 60 12.75 -2.27 -0.75
CA LYS A 60 13.08 -3.69 -0.84
C LYS A 60 13.68 -4.05 -2.20
N ALA A 61 13.09 -3.57 -3.29
CA ALA A 61 13.57 -3.85 -4.62
C ALA A 61 14.96 -3.25 -4.87
N ALA A 62 15.20 -2.02 -4.41
CA ALA A 62 16.52 -1.39 -4.48
C ALA A 62 17.59 -2.24 -3.79
N ALA A 63 17.30 -2.75 -2.59
CA ALA A 63 18.24 -3.59 -1.86
C ALA A 63 18.41 -5.00 -2.46
N LEU A 64 17.34 -5.61 -2.97
CA LEU A 64 17.35 -6.99 -3.49
C LEU A 64 17.89 -7.09 -4.91
N LEU A 65 17.60 -6.10 -5.74
CA LEU A 65 17.93 -6.11 -7.18
C LEU A 65 19.13 -5.22 -7.51
N ASP A 66 19.70 -4.55 -6.51
CA ASP A 66 20.79 -3.58 -6.66
C ASP A 66 20.46 -2.48 -7.70
N ILE A 67 19.24 -1.93 -7.58
CA ILE A 67 18.74 -0.84 -8.43
C ILE A 67 18.65 0.46 -7.64
N THR A 68 18.77 1.59 -8.33
CA THR A 68 18.75 2.90 -7.70
C THR A 68 17.38 3.20 -7.08
N LEU A 69 17.36 3.46 -5.77
CA LEU A 69 16.21 4.04 -5.08
C LEU A 69 16.16 5.55 -5.34
N THR A 70 15.03 6.02 -5.85
CA THR A 70 14.76 7.43 -6.13
C THR A 70 13.48 7.88 -5.44
N THR A 71 13.13 9.16 -5.58
CA THR A 71 11.87 9.70 -5.05
C THR A 71 11.13 10.47 -6.13
N ARG A 72 9.82 10.26 -6.24
CA ARG A 72 8.97 10.92 -7.23
C ARG A 72 7.89 11.77 -6.56
N GLY A 73 7.94 13.08 -6.79
CA GLY A 73 6.88 14.01 -6.42
C GLY A 73 6.44 13.88 -4.96
N GLN A 74 5.15 14.13 -4.71
CA GLN A 74 4.51 13.91 -3.42
C GLN A 74 3.10 13.34 -3.64
N SER A 75 2.67 12.41 -2.78
CA SER A 75 1.30 11.90 -2.69
C SER A 75 0.86 11.96 -1.23
N ALA A 76 -0.37 12.40 -0.96
CA ALA A 76 -0.87 12.62 0.40
C ALA A 76 0.08 13.47 1.28
N GLY A 77 0.82 14.41 0.68
CA GLY A 77 1.78 15.27 1.36
C GLY A 77 3.14 14.63 1.70
N GLN A 78 3.38 13.38 1.31
CA GLN A 78 4.64 12.67 1.53
C GLN A 78 5.35 12.36 0.20
N PRO A 79 6.68 12.41 0.15
CA PRO A 79 7.44 11.99 -1.03
C PRO A 79 7.28 10.49 -1.29
N ILE A 80 7.19 10.10 -2.55
CA ILE A 80 6.99 8.70 -2.95
C ILE A 80 8.35 8.07 -3.27
N SER A 81 8.84 7.15 -2.43
CA SER A 81 10.00 6.32 -2.77
C SER A 81 9.69 5.45 -3.99
N MET A 82 10.60 5.38 -4.94
CA MET A 82 10.40 4.73 -6.24
C MET A 82 11.68 4.05 -6.72
N ALA A 83 11.54 2.82 -7.22
CA ALA A 83 12.60 2.10 -7.92
C ALA A 83 11.98 1.42 -9.15
N GLY A 84 12.74 1.31 -10.24
CA GLY A 84 12.20 0.76 -11.48
C GLY A 84 13.23 0.07 -12.35
N VAL A 85 12.74 -0.81 -13.22
CA VAL A 85 13.51 -1.55 -14.21
C VAL A 85 12.85 -1.40 -15.59
N PRO A 86 13.63 -1.36 -16.69
CA PRO A 86 13.09 -1.37 -18.04
C PRO A 86 12.47 -2.73 -18.44
#